data_AF-A0A377B845-F1
#
_entry.id   AF-A0A377B845-F1
#
_cell.length_a   1.000
_cell.length_b   1.000
_cell.length_c   1.000
_cell.angle_alpha   90.00
_cell.angle_beta   90.00
_cell.angle_gamma   90.00
#
_symmetry.space_group_name_H-M   'P 1'
#
loop_
_entity.id
_entity.type
_entity.pdbx_description
1 polymer ?
#
loop_
_entity_poly.entity_id
_entity_poly.type
_entity_poly.pdbx_seq_one_letter_code
_entity_poly.pdbx_strand_id
1 'polypeptide(L)' 'MFDIGFSELLLVFIIGLVVLGPQRLPVAVKTVAGWIRALRSLATTVQNELDPGVKTPGVSGQSEKG' A
#
# COMPACT_ATOMS: atom_id res chain seq x y z
N MET A 1 7.54 29.77 7.46
CA MET A 1 8.66 28.92 7.88
C MET A 1 8.02 27.69 8.49
N PHE A 2 8.14 26.54 7.84
CA PHE A 2 7.57 25.30 8.34
C PHE A 2 8.53 24.75 9.39
N ASP A 3 8.39 25.24 10.62
CA ASP A 3 9.02 24.67 11.80
C ASP A 3 8.31 23.35 12.17
N ILE A 4 8.20 22.42 11.21
CA ILE A 4 7.79 21.01 11.42
C ILE A 4 8.91 20.36 12.25
N GLY A 5 8.88 20.70 13.53
CA GLY A 5 9.70 20.13 14.58
C GLY A 5 8.94 19.01 15.29
N PHE A 6 9.65 18.32 16.17
CA PHE A 6 9.09 17.25 17.00
C PHE A 6 7.83 17.69 17.77
N SER A 7 7.77 18.95 18.20
CA SER A 7 6.62 19.57 18.86
C SER A 7 5.36 19.61 18.01
N GLU A 8 5.47 19.88 16.71
CA GLU A 8 4.31 19.97 15.81
C GLU A 8 3.75 18.57 15.53
N LEU A 9 4.63 17.57 15.35
CA LEU A 9 4.22 16.17 15.23
C LEU A 9 3.51 15.68 16.49
N LEU A 10 4.02 16.04 17.68
CA LEU A 10 3.40 15.69 18.96
C LEU A 10 2.03 16.36 19.14
N LEU A 11 1.91 17.64 18.76
CA LEU A 11 0.63 18.35 18.78
C LEU A 11 -0.41 17.68 17.87
N VAL A 12 -0.03 17.38 16.62
CA VAL A 12 -0.91 16.70 15.66
C VAL A 12 -1.29 15.31 16.16
N PHE A 13 -0.35 14.58 16.77
CA PHE A 13 -0.61 13.27 17.37
C PHE A 13 -1.62 13.36 18.51
N ILE A 14 -1.46 14.31 19.44
CA ILE A 14 -2.40 14.55 20.53
C ILE A 14 -3.78 14.92 19.99
N ILE A 15 -3.87 15.82 19.01
CA ILE A 15 -5.13 16.21 18.38
C ILE A 15 -5.79 15.00 17.72
N GLY A 16 -5.03 14.19 17.00
CA GLY A 16 -5.51 12.95 16.38
C GLY A 16 -6.05 11.95 17.41
N LEU A 17 -5.36 11.79 18.55
CA LEU A 17 -5.81 10.95 19.66
C LEU A 17 -7.07 11.48 20.33
N VAL A 18 -7.26 12.79 20.45
CA VAL A 18 -8.46 13.38 21.07
C VAL A 18 -9.66 13.28 20.14
N VAL A 19 -9.51 13.72 18.90
CA VAL A 19 -10.59 13.74 17.89
C VAL A 19 -11.03 12.33 17.56
N LEU A 20 -10.09 11.50 17.13
CA LEU A 20 -10.38 10.16 16.67
C LEU A 20 -10.31 9.14 17.79
N GLY A 21 -9.83 9.45 18.99
CA GLY A 21 -9.70 8.49 20.10
C GLY A 21 -8.54 7.50 19.90
N PRO A 22 -7.75 7.17 20.95
CA PRO A 22 -6.62 6.24 20.85
C PRO A 22 -7.04 4.85 20.38
N GLN A 23 -8.26 4.42 20.73
CA GLN A 23 -8.78 3.11 20.34
C GLN A 23 -9.31 3.07 18.90
N ARG A 24 -9.66 4.22 18.30
CA ARG A 24 -10.29 4.27 16.96
C ARG A 24 -9.29 4.62 15.85
N LEU A 25 -8.20 5.32 16.16
CA LEU A 25 -7.05 5.52 15.26
C LEU A 25 -6.57 4.23 14.56
N PRO A 26 -6.24 3.14 15.29
CA PRO A 26 -5.79 1.90 14.66
C PRO A 26 -6.89 1.26 13.80
N VAL A 27 -8.16 1.42 14.18
CA VAL A 27 -9.30 0.90 13.41
C VAL A 27 -9.43 1.65 12.09
N ALA A 28 -9.34 2.99 12.09
CA ALA A 28 -9.40 3.80 10.87
C ALA A 28 -8.26 3.45 9.89
N VAL A 29 -7.03 3.32 10.40
CA VAL A 29 -5.87 2.91 9.58
C VAL A 29 -6.10 1.54 8.97
N LYS A 30 -6.58 0.56 9.76
CA LYS A 30 -6.88 -0.79 9.27
C LYS A 30 -7.97 -0.81 8.22
N THR A 31 -9.02 0.00 8.39
CA THR A 31 -10.09 0.15 7.41
C THR A 31 -9.55 0.71 6.10
N VAL A 32 -8.83 1.84 6.15
CA VAL A 32 -8.26 2.46 4.95
C VAL A 32 -7.25 1.54 4.27
N ALA A 33 -6.34 0.93 5.03
CA ALA A 33 -5.37 -0.03 4.50
C ALA A 33 -6.05 -1.25 3.86
N GLY A 34 -7.12 -1.75 4.48
CA GLY A 34 -7.92 -2.85 3.93
C GLY A 34 -8.57 -2.48 2.60
N TRP A 35 -9.10 -1.25 2.47
CA TRP A 35 -9.71 -0.77 1.24
C TRP A 35 -8.68 -0.60 0.12
N ILE A 36 -7.51 -0.03 0.43
CA ILE A 36 -6.39 0.08 -0.51
C ILE A 36 -5.92 -1.30 -0.95
N ARG A 37 -5.81 -2.25 -0.02
CA ARG A 37 -5.42 -3.65 -0.31
C ARG A 37 -6.44 -4.32 -1.23
N ALA A 38 -7.73 -4.13 -0.97
CA ALA A 38 -8.81 -4.66 -1.80
C ALA A 38 -8.75 -4.08 -3.22
N LEU A 39 -8.66 -2.75 -3.35
CA LEU A 39 -8.48 -2.07 -4.64
C LEU A 39 -7.26 -2.57 -5.40
N ARG A 40 -6.11 -2.68 -4.71
CA ARG A 40 -4.87 -3.22 -5.28
C ARG A 40 -5.05 -4.66 -5.75
N SER A 41 -5.72 -5.49 -4.95
CA SER A 41 -5.99 -6.89 -5.26
C SER A 41 -6.86 -7.02 -6.51
N LEU A 42 -7.93 -6.23 -6.59
CA LEU A 42 -8.82 -6.19 -7.75
C LEU A 42 -8.06 -5.73 -8.99
N ALA A 43 -7.24 -4.67 -8.87
CA ALA A 43 -6.40 -4.20 -9.97
C ALA A 43 -5.39 -5.27 -10.43
N THR A 44 -4.77 -6.01 -9.51
CA THR A 44 -3.87 -7.12 -9.88
C THR A 44 -4.61 -8.31 -10.48
N THR A 45 -5.81 -8.64 -10.00
CA THR A 45 -6.63 -9.71 -10.58
C THR A 45 -7.06 -9.34 -12.00
N VAL A 46 -7.57 -8.12 -12.19
CA VAL A 46 -7.95 -7.61 -13.51
C VAL A 46 -6.73 -7.55 -14.44
N GLN A 47 -5.57 -7.09 -13.96
CA GLN A 47 -4.33 -7.15 -14.76
C GLN A 47 -3.95 -8.58 -15.11
N ASN A 48 -4.06 -9.54 -14.20
CA ASN A 48 -3.73 -10.95 -14.45
C ASN A 48 -4.73 -11.63 -15.41
N GLU A 49 -6.00 -11.21 -15.42
CA GLU A 49 -7.02 -11.76 -16.33
C GLU A 49 -7.00 -11.08 -17.71
N LEU A 50 -6.61 -9.80 -17.78
CA LEU A 50 -6.43 -9.05 -19.03
C LEU A 50 -5.05 -9.26 -19.66
N ASP A 51 -4.11 -9.84 -18.92
CA ASP A 51 -2.77 -10.21 -19.37
C ASP A 51 -2.62 -11.75 -19.47
N PRO A 52 -3.31 -12.43 -20.40
CA PRO A 52 -2.98 -13.80 -20.73
C PRO A 52 -1.60 -13.97 -21.43
N GLY A 53 -0.67 -13.00 -21.37
CA GLY A 53 0.47 -12.96 -22.29
C GLY A 53 1.78 -12.24 -21.90
N VAL A 54 1.96 -11.64 -20.72
CA VAL A 54 3.14 -10.82 -20.40
C VAL A 54 3.68 -11.08 -18.99
N LYS A 55 4.11 -12.33 -18.78
CA LYS A 55 5.29 -12.62 -17.94
C LYS A 55 5.86 -13.95 -18.39
N THR A 56 6.53 -13.94 -19.53
CA THR A 56 7.70 -14.80 -19.76
C THR A 56 8.94 -14.04 -19.32
N PRO A 57 9.31 -14.05 -18.02
CA PRO A 57 10.69 -13.76 -17.66
C PRO A 57 11.55 -14.90 -18.22
N GLY A 58 12.17 -14.65 -19.38
CA GLY A 58 13.42 -15.27 -19.81
C GLY A 58 13.45 -16.81 -19.84
N VAL A 59 12.90 -17.41 -20.89
CA VAL A 59 13.46 -18.67 -21.42
C VAL A 59 14.55 -18.27 -22.44
N SER A 60 15.71 -17.88 -21.93
CA SER A 60 16.92 -17.70 -22.73
C SER A 60 18.05 -18.45 -22.02
N GLY A 61 18.32 -19.68 -22.47
CA GLY A 61 19.40 -20.49 -21.90
C GLY A 61 19.38 -21.98 -22.24
N GLN A 62 18.41 -22.48 -23.00
CA GLN A 62 18.40 -23.87 -23.45
C GLN A 62 18.35 -23.95 -24.98
N SER A 63 19.41 -23.51 -25.65
CA SER A 63 19.71 -23.90 -27.03
C SER A 63 21.14 -23.52 -27.40
N GLU A 64 22.11 -24.23 -26.84
CA GLU A 64 23.40 -24.43 -27.52
C GLU A 64 23.98 -25.78 -27.11
N LYS A 65 23.38 -26.84 -27.64
CA LYS A 65 24.05 -28.12 -27.90
C LYS A 65 23.70 -28.52 -29.32
N GLY A 66 24.63 -28.25 -30.22
CA GLY A 66 24.68 -28.70 -31.60
C GLY A 66 26.14 -28.74 -32.01
#